data_AF-W1YGT2-F1
#
_entry.id   AF-W1YGT2-F1
#
_cell.length_a   1.000
_cell.length_b   1.000
_cell.length_c   1.000
_cell.angle_alpha   90.00
_cell.angle_beta   90.00
_cell.angle_gamma   90.00
#
_symmetry.space_group_name_H-M   'P 1'
#
loop_
_entity.id
_entity.type
_entity.pdbx_description
1 polymer ?
#
loop_
_entity_poly.entity_id
_entity_poly.type
_entity_poly.pdbx_seq_one_letter_code
_entity_poly.pdbx_strand_id
1 'polypeptide(L)' 'CTAKFRYRQPDSKVTVTVKGDKAIVNFAEPQRAITPGQAVVFYDEEECLGGGLIDNAYKDGKLQQYI' A
#
# COMPACT_ATOMS: atom_id res chain seq x y z
N CYS A 1 -2.20 6.71 9.52
CA CYS A 1 -3.29 6.14 8.72
C CYS A 1 -3.11 4.62 8.58
N THR A 2 -4.16 3.94 8.13
CA THR A 2 -4.14 2.55 7.68
C THR A 2 -4.32 2.47 6.16
N ALA A 3 -4.09 1.30 5.58
CA ALA A 3 -4.30 1.08 4.15
C ALA A 3 -4.88 -0.29 3.83
N LYS A 4 -5.76 -0.35 2.84
CA LYS A 4 -6.23 -1.59 2.22
C LYS A 4 -5.59 -1.77 0.85
N PHE A 5 -5.03 -2.95 0.63
CA PHE A 5 -4.41 -3.34 -0.65
C PHE A 5 -5.30 -4.29 -1.45
N ARG A 6 -6.33 -4.85 -0.81
CA ARG A 6 -7.36 -5.70 -1.41
C ARG A 6 -8.69 -5.42 -0.72
N TYR A 7 -9.78 -5.48 -1.50
CA TYR A 7 -11.13 -5.14 -1.02
C TYR A 7 -11.57 -5.93 0.23
N ARG A 8 -11.27 -7.24 0.27
CA ARG A 8 -11.68 -8.14 1.37
C ARG A 8 -10.66 -8.25 2.50
N GLN A 9 -9.51 -7.56 2.41
CA GLN A 9 -8.50 -7.60 3.45
C GLN A 9 -8.82 -6.54 4.52
N PRO A 10 -8.59 -6.83 5.82
CA PRO A 10 -8.51 -5.77 6.82
C PRO A 10 -7.44 -4.74 6.43
N ASP A 11 -7.64 -3.51 6.87
CA ASP A 11 -6.66 -2.46 6.72
C ASP A 11 -5.41 -2.76 7.57
N SER A 12 -4.26 -2.30 7.10
CA SER A 12 -2.98 -2.50 7.77
C SER A 12 -2.37 -1.14 8.14
N LYS A 13 -1.70 -1.06 9.29
CA LYS A 13 -0.99 0.16 9.68
C LYS A 13 0.15 0.45 8.71
N VAL A 14 0.21 1.68 8.22
CA VAL A 14 1.23 2.12 7.26
C VAL A 14 1.77 3.50 7.57
N THR A 15 3.00 3.75 7.09
CA THR A 15 3.55 5.09 6.97
C THR A 15 3.63 5.44 5.49
N VAL A 16 3.01 6.56 5.10
CA VAL A 16 2.97 7.03 3.71
C VAL A 16 3.86 8.25 3.57
N THR A 17 4.77 8.24 2.59
CA THR A 17 5.58 9.41 2.21
C THR A 17 5.27 9.77 0.78
N VAL A 18 4.62 10.91 0.58
CA VAL A 18 4.25 11.42 -0.75
C VAL A 18 5.38 12.28 -1.31
N LYS A 19 5.74 12.06 -2.58
CA LYS A 19 6.73 12.83 -3.33
C LYS A 19 6.21 13.07 -4.75
N GLY A 20 5.57 14.22 -4.96
CA GLY A 20 4.96 14.55 -6.25
C GLY A 20 3.78 13.63 -6.57
N ASP A 21 3.86 12.96 -7.71
CA ASP A 21 2.85 12.01 -8.22
C ASP A 21 2.99 10.59 -7.64
N LYS A 22 4.04 10.32 -6.86
CA LYS A 22 4.31 9.01 -6.28
C LYS A 22 4.23 9.04 -4.76
N ALA A 23 3.90 7.88 -4.20
CA ALA A 23 3.92 7.64 -2.77
C ALA A 23 4.72 6.37 -2.45
N ILE A 24 5.51 6.44 -1.38
CA ILE A 24 6.14 5.27 -0.77
C ILE A 24 5.29 4.87 0.43
N VAL A 25 4.81 3.63 0.43
CA VAL A 25 3.99 3.06 1.50
C VAL A 25 4.80 2.00 2.23
N ASN A 26 5.18 2.28 3.47
CA ASN A 26 5.88 1.33 4.33
C ASN A 26 4.88 0.66 5.27
N PHE A 27 4.83 -0.68 5.23
CA PHE A 27 3.97 -1.44 6.13
C PHE A 27 4.60 -1.54 7.51
N ALA A 28 3.80 -1.38 8.57
CA ALA A 28 4.27 -1.63 9.93
C ALA A 28 4.58 -3.12 10.17
N GLU A 29 3.85 -4.00 9.48
CA GLU A 29 4.07 -5.45 9.47
C GLU A 29 4.17 -5.98 8.04
N PRO A 30 5.00 -6.99 7.76
CA PRO A 30 5.17 -7.54 6.42
C PRO A 30 3.84 -8.00 5.81
N GLN A 31 3.52 -7.45 4.63
CA GLN A 31 2.34 -7.86 3.85
C GLN A 31 2.72 -8.84 2.74
N ARG A 32 1.80 -9.75 2.41
CA ARG A 32 1.96 -10.72 1.34
C ARG A 32 1.09 -10.34 0.14
N ALA A 33 1.48 -10.79 -1.04
CA ALA A 33 0.68 -10.71 -2.26
C ALA A 33 0.21 -9.28 -2.63
N ILE A 34 1.09 -8.29 -2.42
CA ILE A 34 0.91 -6.93 -2.93
C ILE A 34 1.10 -6.96 -4.44
N THR A 35 0.03 -6.78 -5.21
CA THR A 35 0.06 -6.99 -6.66
C THR A 35 0.06 -5.66 -7.41
N PRO A 36 1.05 -5.41 -8.29
CA PRO A 36 1.01 -4.26 -9.20
C PRO A 36 -0.29 -4.17 -10.00
N GLY A 37 -0.81 -2.96 -10.18
CA GLY A 37 -2.10 -2.68 -10.82
C GLY A 37 -3.32 -2.81 -9.91
N GLN A 38 -3.18 -3.34 -8.69
CA GLN A 38 -4.25 -3.22 -7.68
C GLN A 38 -4.28 -1.82 -7.07
N ALA A 39 -5.42 -1.44 -6.52
CA ALA A 39 -5.56 -0.19 -5.79
C ALA A 39 -5.06 -0.32 -4.35
N VAL A 40 -4.40 0.72 -3.86
CA VAL A 40 -4.21 0.99 -2.43
C VAL A 40 -5.16 2.10 -2.03
N VAL A 41 -5.87 1.92 -0.91
CA VAL A 41 -6.78 2.93 -0.35
C VAL A 41 -6.34 3.23 1.09
N PHE A 42 -6.21 4.51 1.42
CA PHE A 42 -5.76 4.99 2.72
C PHE A 42 -6.93 5.47 3.58
N TYR A 43 -6.88 5.14 4.86
CA TYR A 43 -7.91 5.49 5.82
C TYR A 43 -7.32 6.14 7.07
N ASP A 44 -8.01 7.13 7.62
CA ASP A 44 -7.81 7.58 9.00
C ASP A 44 -9.07 7.23 9.78
N GLU A 45 -8.99 6.14 10.55
CA GLU A 45 -10.16 5.52 11.19
C GLU A 45 -11.27 5.21 10.16
N GLU A 46 -12.40 5.92 10.20
CA GLU A 46 -13.52 5.74 9.28
C GLU A 46 -13.41 6.63 8.03
N GLU A 47 -12.50 7.61 8.02
CA GLU A 47 -12.34 8.56 6.92
C GLU A 47 -11.51 7.97 5.78
N CYS A 48 -12.05 8.01 4.56
CA CYS A 48 -11.31 7.66 3.36
C CYS A 48 -10.47 8.85 2.88
N LEU A 49 -9.16 8.76 3.01
CA LEU A 49 -8.22 9.81 2.61
C LEU A 49 -7.96 9.83 1.09
N GLY A 50 -8.28 8.73 0.40
CA GLY A 50 -8.04 8.54 -1.03
C GLY A 50 -7.22 7.29 -1.33
N GLY A 51 -6.62 7.22 -2.51
CA GLY A 51 -5.90 6.04 -2.95
C GLY A 51 -5.13 6.23 -4.25
N GLY A 52 -4.48 5.17 -4.68
CA GLY A 52 -3.71 5.12 -5.92
C GLY A 52 -3.55 3.69 -6.43
N LEU A 53 -2.86 3.55 -7.56
CA LEU A 53 -2.49 2.24 -8.08
C LEU A 53 -1.12 1.84 -7.55
N ILE A 54 -0.98 0.55 -7.25
CA ILE A 54 0.28 -0.03 -6.80
C ILE A 54 1.15 -0.25 -8.04
N ASP A 55 2.27 0.46 -8.14
CA ASP A 55 3.21 0.27 -9.24
C ASP A 55 4.13 -0.93 -9.01
N ASN A 56 4.70 -1.03 -7.81
CA ASN A 56 5.74 -1.98 -7.45
C ASN A 56 5.64 -2.35 -5.96
N ALA A 57 6.09 -3.55 -5.61
CA ALA A 57 6.29 -3.94 -4.22
C ALA A 57 7.75 -4.32 -3.97
N TYR A 58 8.26 -3.98 -2.79
CA TYR A 58 9.65 -4.21 -2.41
C TYR A 58 9.72 -5.00 -1.11
N LYS A 59 10.73 -5.85 -0.99
CA LYS A 59 11.09 -6.53 0.26
C LYS A 59 12.60 -6.48 0.42
N ASP A 60 13.07 -6.00 1.57
CA ASP A 60 14.51 -5.86 1.88
C ASP A 60 15.28 -5.12 0.78
N GLY A 61 14.68 -4.06 0.23
CA GLY A 61 15.25 -3.26 -0.86
C GLY A 61 15.19 -3.89 -2.26
N LYS A 62 14.64 -5.10 -2.39
CA LYS A 62 14.53 -5.82 -3.67
C LYS A 62 13.11 -5.78 -4.21
N LEU A 63 12.99 -5.41 -5.48
CA LEU A 63 11.73 -5.47 -6.21
C LEU A 63 11.19 -6.90 -6.20
N GLN A 64 9.94 -7.07 -5.79
CA GLN A 64 9.24 -8.34 -5.84
C GLN A 64 8.64 -8.51 -7.23
N GLN A 65 9.09 -9.54 -7.94
CA GLN A 65 8.52 -9.90 -9.23
C GLN A 65 7.34 -10.85 -8.98
N TYR A 66 6.15 -10.38 -9.28
CA TYR A 66 4.93 -11.18 -9.23
C TYR A 66 4.72 -11.73 -10.65
N ILE A 67 4.77 -13.07 -10.79
CA ILE A 67 4.47 -13.81 -12.03
C ILE A 67 3.09 -14.45 -11.86
#